data_AF-A0A923TW25-F1
#
_entry.id   AF-A0A923TW25-F1
#
_cell.length_a   1.000
_cell.length_b   1.000
_cell.length_c   1.000
_cell.angle_alpha   90.00
_cell.angle_beta   90.00
_cell.angle_gamma   90.00
#
_symmetry.space_group_name_H-M   'P 1'
#
loop_
_entity.id
_entity.type
_entity.pdbx_description
1 polymer ?
#
loop_
_entity_poly.entity_id
_entity_poly.type
_entity_poly.pdbx_seq_one_letter_code
_entity_poly.pdbx_strand_id
1 'polypeptide(L)'
;MKVVTTALSRKKVPNHIESLLIENPSIKIIAFKGNKAAKLFKKYFMLSTGYTFLHLLSSSPANASINWKIILGRWMDLKINDV
;
A
#
# COMPACT_ATOMS: atom_id res chain seq x y z
N MET A 1 1.85 -15.11 2.54
CA MET A 1 2.16 -13.93 1.72
C MET A 1 2.71 -12.79 2.58
N LYS A 2 3.71 -12.03 2.11
CA LYS A 2 4.18 -10.81 2.82
C LYS A 2 3.54 -9.59 2.16
N VAL A 3 2.74 -8.84 2.93
CA VAL A 3 2.13 -7.57 2.50
C VAL A 3 3.02 -6.42 2.96
N VAL A 4 3.44 -5.56 2.04
CA VAL A 4 4.14 -4.33 2.40
C VAL A 4 3.15 -3.18 2.41
N THR A 5 3.03 -2.55 3.57
CA THR A 5 2.29 -1.30 3.70
C THR A 5 3.28 -0.14 3.61
N THR A 6 3.10 0.73 2.61
CA THR A 6 3.97 1.91 2.49
C THR A 6 3.36 3.08 3.24
N ALA A 7 4.07 3.55 4.27
CA ALA A 7 3.83 4.84 4.90
C ALA A 7 4.96 5.78 4.50
N LEU A 8 4.64 6.91 3.86
CA LEU A 8 5.62 7.94 3.53
C LEU A 8 5.60 9.03 4.59
N SER A 9 6.77 9.25 5.21
CA SER A 9 7.00 10.24 6.26
C SER A 9 6.96 11.68 5.72
N ARG A 10 6.80 12.67 6.61
CA ARG A 10 6.69 14.11 6.28
C ARG A 10 7.92 14.69 5.57
N LYS A 11 9.08 14.02 5.63
CA LYS A 11 10.28 14.37 4.87
C LYS A 11 10.15 13.83 3.44
N LYS A 12 10.37 14.68 2.43
CA LYS A 12 10.23 14.39 0.98
C LYS A 12 11.24 13.35 0.44
N VAL A 13 11.73 12.43 1.27
CA VAL A 13 12.67 11.36 0.89
C VAL A 13 11.88 10.07 0.72
N PRO A 14 11.91 9.43 -0.47
CA PRO A 14 11.24 8.13 -0.66
C PRO A 14 11.93 7.05 0.17
N ASN A 15 11.15 6.08 0.67
CA ASN A 15 11.69 4.89 1.33
C ASN A 15 12.43 4.02 0.30
N HIS A 16 13.40 3.20 0.72
CA HIS A 16 14.08 2.23 -0.15
C HIS A 16 13.19 1.01 -0.47
N ILE A 17 12.02 1.23 -1.09
CA ILE A 17 11.05 0.17 -1.37
C ILE A 17 11.57 -0.80 -2.44
N GLU A 18 12.37 -0.33 -3.39
CA GLU A 18 12.91 -1.17 -4.47
C GLU A 18 13.80 -2.30 -3.93
N SER A 19 14.74 -1.99 -3.04
CA SER A 19 15.59 -3.00 -2.37
C SER A 19 14.75 -4.01 -1.60
N LEU A 20 13.74 -3.55 -0.86
CA LEU A 20 12.83 -4.43 -0.11
C LEU A 20 12.11 -5.43 -1.02
N LEU A 21 11.66 -4.97 -2.20
CA LEU A 21 10.96 -5.80 -3.18
C LEU A 21 11.91 -6.80 -3.86
N ILE A 22 13.14 -6.39 -4.19
CA ILE A 22 14.17 -7.26 -4.77
C ILE A 22 14.57 -8.36 -3.78
N GLU A 23 14.78 -8.01 -2.51
CA GLU A 23 15.18 -8.95 -1.45
C GLU A 23 14.04 -9.90 -1.04
N ASN A 24 12.80 -9.54 -1.32
CA ASN A 24 11.61 -10.32 -0.94
C ASN A 24 10.69 -10.55 -2.15
N PRO A 25 11.11 -11.35 -3.15
CA PRO A 25 10.32 -11.60 -4.36
C PRO A 25 8.99 -12.33 -4.10
N SER A 26 8.77 -12.84 -2.89
CA SER A 26 7.49 -13.40 -2.45
C SER A 26 6.41 -12.34 -2.18
N ILE A 27 6.77 -11.05 -2.16
CA ILE A 27 5.81 -9.95 -2.09
C ILE A 27 5.12 -9.85 -3.45
N LYS A 28 3.81 -10.05 -3.48
CA LYS A 28 2.99 -9.92 -4.71
C LYS A 28 2.05 -8.72 -4.67
N ILE A 29 1.82 -8.17 -3.48
CA ILE A 29 0.82 -7.11 -3.25
C ILE A 29 1.47 -5.91 -2.58
N ILE A 30 1.25 -4.74 -3.15
CA ILE A 30 1.62 -3.44 -2.59
C ILE A 30 0.35 -2.68 -2.26
N ALA A 31 0.14 -2.43 -0.97
CA ALA A 31 -1.06 -1.75 -0.49
C ALA A 31 -0.74 -0.32 -0.03
N PHE A 32 -1.46 0.66 -0.58
CA PHE A 32 -1.27 2.08 -0.30
C PHE A 32 -2.30 2.57 0.71
N LYS A 33 -1.82 3.13 1.82
CA LYS A 33 -2.68 3.80 2.81
C LYS A 33 -3.04 5.21 2.33
N GLY A 34 -4.03 5.30 1.44
CA GLY A 34 -4.51 6.53 0.85
C GLY A 34 -3.78 6.98 -0.42
N ASN A 35 -4.40 7.92 -1.14
CA ASN A 35 -4.01 8.30 -2.51
C ASN A 35 -2.63 8.98 -2.61
N LYS A 36 -2.17 9.64 -1.55
CA LYS A 36 -0.86 10.30 -1.54
C LYS A 36 0.28 9.29 -1.64
N ALA A 37 0.18 8.17 -0.95
CA ALA A 37 1.17 7.10 -1.00
C ALA A 37 1.26 6.50 -2.41
N ALA A 38 0.12 6.19 -3.03
CA ALA A 38 0.05 5.65 -4.39
C ALA A 38 0.67 6.59 -5.44
N LYS A 39 0.33 7.89 -5.39
CA LYS A 39 0.88 8.89 -6.33
C LYS A 39 2.40 9.03 -6.21
N LEU A 40 2.92 9.07 -4.98
CA LEU A 40 4.35 9.18 -4.73
C LEU A 40 5.08 7.90 -5.13
N PHE A 41 4.49 6.73 -4.84
CA PHE A 41 5.05 5.46 -5.27
C PHE A 41 5.21 5.40 -6.80
N LYS A 42 4.14 5.74 -7.54
CA LYS A 42 4.19 5.82 -9.00
C LYS A 42 5.22 6.85 -9.52
N LYS A 43 5.48 7.92 -8.77
CA LYS A 43 6.44 8.96 -9.15
C LYS A 43 7.89 8.51 -9.01
N TYR A 44 8.21 7.75 -7.97
CA TYR A 44 9.60 7.44 -7.59
C TYR A 44 10.05 6.03 -7.98
N PHE A 45 9.13 5.11 -8.25
CA PHE A 45 9.47 3.73 -8.59
C PHE A 45 9.01 3.40 -10.02
N MET A 46 9.95 3.02 -10.87
CA MET A 46 9.65 2.40 -12.16
C MET A 46 9.20 0.97 -11.90
N LEU A 47 7.97 0.63 -12.31
CA LEU A 47 7.34 -0.62 -11.93
C LEU A 47 7.90 -1.79 -12.74
N SER A 48 8.35 -2.85 -12.07
CA SER A 48 8.41 -4.17 -12.71
C SER A 48 6.98 -4.72 -12.83
N THR A 49 6.73 -5.43 -13.93
CA THR A 49 5.45 -6.09 -14.20
C THR A 49 5.25 -7.24 -13.19
N GLY A 50 4.06 -7.36 -12.60
CA GLY A 50 3.69 -8.53 -11.76
C GLY A 50 3.21 -8.24 -10.34
N TYR A 51 3.24 -6.98 -9.87
CA TYR A 51 2.64 -6.62 -8.58
C TYR A 51 1.16 -6.25 -8.69
N THR A 52 0.37 -6.68 -7.71
CA THR A 52 -1.00 -6.21 -7.50
C THR A 52 -1.00 -4.98 -6.60
N PHE A 53 -1.70 -3.92 -7.02
CA PHE A 53 -1.79 -2.67 -6.28
C PHE A 53 -3.16 -2.51 -5.63
N LEU A 54 -3.18 -2.29 -4.32
CA LEU A 54 -4.42 -2.08 -3.57
C LEU A 54 -4.43 -0.71 -2.91
N HIS A 55 -5.57 -0.02 -2.98
CA HIS A 55 -5.81 1.24 -2.27
C HIS A 55 -6.61 0.96 -1.01
N LEU A 56 -5.96 1.13 0.13
CA LEU A 56 -6.58 1.04 1.44
C LEU A 56 -7.08 2.40 1.89
N LEU A 57 -8.23 2.39 2.55
CA LEU A 57 -8.71 3.56 3.28
C LEU A 57 -7.80 3.79 4.49
N SER A 58 -7.36 5.04 4.65
CA SER A 58 -6.58 5.43 5.84
C SER A 58 -7.47 5.34 7.08
N SER A 59 -6.93 4.81 8.18
CA SER A 59 -7.55 4.81 9.51
C SER A 59 -7.29 6.11 10.29
N SER A 60 -6.89 7.20 9.61
CA SER A 60 -6.58 8.48 10.26
C SER A 60 -7.85 9.30 10.57
N PRO A 61 -7.80 10.29 11.48
CA PRO A 61 -8.96 11.12 11.84
C PRO A 61 -9.67 11.79 10.65
N ALA A 62 -8.93 12.11 9.57
CA ALA A 62 -9.50 12.63 8.32
C ALA A 62 -10.56 11.71 7.66
N ASN A 63 -10.58 10.42 8.02
CA ASN A 63 -11.54 9.43 7.56
C ASN A 63 -12.50 8.97 8.67
N ALA A 64 -12.57 9.67 9.82
CA ALA A 64 -13.42 9.29 10.94
C ALA A 64 -14.92 9.34 10.63
N SER A 65 -15.33 10.10 9.61
CA SER A 65 -16.70 10.14 9.10
C SER A 65 -17.09 8.90 8.28
N ILE A 66 -16.12 8.06 7.88
CA ILE A 66 -16.37 6.85 7.11
C ILE A 66 -16.73 5.72 8.07
N ASN A 67 -17.81 5.00 7.76
CA ASN A 67 -18.22 3.83 8.55
C ASN A 67 -17.08 2.80 8.62
N TRP A 68 -16.73 2.38 9.84
CA TRP A 68 -15.64 1.45 10.09
C TRP A 68 -15.79 0.12 9.33
N LYS A 69 -17.01 -0.34 9.03
CA LYS A 69 -17.25 -1.56 8.24
C LYS A 69 -16.75 -1.42 6.81
N ILE A 70 -16.85 -0.23 6.23
CA ILE A 70 -16.33 0.08 4.88
C ILE A 70 -14.80 0.05 4.91
N ILE A 71 -14.20 0.64 5.95
CA ILE A 71 -12.75 0.57 6.17
C ILE A 71 -12.35 -0.91 6.29
N LEU A 72 -12.96 -1.68 7.17
CA LEU A 72 -12.66 -3.10 7.37
C LEU A 72 -12.80 -3.91 6.08
N GLY A 73 -13.86 -3.70 5.31
CA GLY A 73 -14.06 -4.37 4.02
C GLY A 73 -12.86 -4.19 3.09
N ARG A 74 -12.33 -2.96 2.99
CA ARG A 74 -11.15 -2.68 2.17
C ARG A 74 -9.88 -3.35 2.68
N TRP A 75 -9.76 -3.52 3.99
CA TRP A 75 -8.64 -4.25 4.59
C TRP A 75 -8.78 -5.76 4.41
N MET A 76 -10.01 -6.30 4.32
CA MET A 76 -10.24 -7.71 4.01
C MET A 76 -9.85 -8.10 2.59
N ASP A 77 -9.81 -7.15 1.64
CA ASP A 77 -9.27 -7.38 0.30
C ASP A 77 -7.83 -7.94 0.34
N LEU A 78 -7.05 -7.62 1.38
CA LEU A 78 -5.70 -8.19 1.57
C LEU A 78 -5.71 -9.71 1.78
N LYS A 79 -6.78 -10.26 2.37
CA LYS A 79 -6.92 -11.71 2.61
C LYS A 79 -7.51 -12.45 1.43
N ILE A 80 -8.36 -11.80 0.64
CA ILE A 80 -9.04 -12.43 -0.51
C ILE A 80 -8.06 -12.63 -1.67
N ASN A 81 -7.11 -11.71 -1.85
CA ASN A 81 -6.06 -11.84 -2.86
C ASN A 81 -4.90 -12.78 -2.45
N ASP A 82 -5.09 -13.57 -1.37
CA ASP A 82 -4.17 -14.61 -0.87
C ASP A 82 -4.54 -16.02 -1.44
N VAL A 83 -5.51 -16.08 -2.37
CA VAL A 83 -5.94 -17.30 -3.10
C VAL A 83 -5.28 -17.39 -4.46
#